data_AF-A0A0N1H7M9-F1
#
_entry.id   AF-A0A0N1H7M9-F1
#
_cell.length_a   1.000
_cell.length_b   1.000
_cell.length_c   1.000
_cell.angle_alpha   90.00
_cell.angle_beta   90.00
_cell.angle_gamma   90.00
#
_symmetry.space_group_name_H-M   'P 1'
#
loop_
_entity.id
_entity.type
_entity.pdbx_description
1 polymer ?
#
loop_
_entity_poly.entity_id
_entity_poly.type
_entity_poly.pdbx_seq_one_letter_code
_entity_poly.pdbx_strand_id
1 'polypeptide(L)'
;MATTAVNAGSSAPPLNASIATSAPSAATDHNAQSHLKLTVEFTGGLEILFNNVSRHRITLPATMPSSSATTQTSPSVKPTTVGYLIKWLLENLLRDPRKELFVVDGTVRPGILVLINDADWELEGEDKYELKDGDNILFVSTLHGG
;
A
#
# COMPACT_ATOMS: atom_id res chain seq x y z
N MET A 1 9.35 53.48 -75.05
CA MET A 1 9.32 54.19 -73.76
C MET A 1 9.40 53.15 -72.67
N ALA A 2 10.45 53.24 -71.84
CA ALA A 2 10.67 52.57 -70.56
C ALA A 2 10.83 51.02 -70.58
N THR A 3 12.05 50.46 -70.55
CA THR A 3 12.94 50.17 -69.38
C THR A 3 12.49 48.94 -68.56
N THR A 4 13.30 47.87 -68.53
CA THR A 4 14.25 47.50 -67.42
C THR A 4 13.51 46.70 -66.32
N ALA A 5 13.92 45.53 -65.82
CA ALA A 5 15.26 45.10 -65.43
C ALA A 5 15.46 43.57 -65.43
N VAL A 6 16.73 43.21 -65.60
CA VAL A 6 17.40 41.95 -65.23
C VAL A 6 17.92 42.03 -63.79
N ASN A 7 17.99 40.89 -63.07
CA ASN A 7 19.06 40.48 -62.12
C ASN A 7 18.60 39.17 -61.43
N ALA A 8 19.22 37.99 -61.60
CA ALA A 8 20.60 37.55 -61.33
C ALA A 8 21.02 37.70 -59.87
N GLY A 9 21.40 36.58 -59.22
CA GLY A 9 22.06 36.60 -57.92
C GLY A 9 22.01 35.29 -57.14
N SER A 10 22.94 34.37 -57.44
CA SER A 10 23.31 33.17 -56.67
C SER A 10 23.57 33.43 -55.19
N SER A 11 23.30 32.44 -54.32
CA SER A 11 24.28 31.97 -53.33
C SER A 11 23.81 30.70 -52.60
N ALA A 12 24.70 29.72 -52.48
CA ALA A 12 24.61 28.59 -51.55
C ALA A 12 25.97 28.50 -50.82
N PRO A 13 26.13 27.63 -49.79
CA PRO A 13 25.86 27.79 -48.36
C PRO A 13 27.14 28.12 -47.55
N PRO A 14 27.13 28.09 -46.20
CA PRO A 14 27.72 26.90 -45.55
C PRO A 14 27.10 26.44 -44.22
N LEU A 15 27.17 25.11 -44.05
CA LEU A 15 27.56 24.27 -42.91
C LEU A 15 27.50 24.79 -41.45
N ASN A 16 26.84 23.94 -40.63
CA ASN A 16 27.23 23.44 -39.30
C ASN A 16 26.94 24.30 -38.06
N ALA A 17 26.08 23.80 -37.18
CA ALA A 17 26.48 23.31 -35.84
C ALA A 17 25.25 23.11 -34.93
N SER A 18 25.12 21.92 -34.37
CA SER A 18 24.94 21.68 -32.92
C SER A 18 23.85 20.67 -32.54
N ILE A 19 24.29 19.43 -32.33
CA ILE A 19 24.19 18.69 -31.06
C ILE A 19 22.78 18.47 -30.48
N ALA A 20 22.29 17.25 -30.72
CA ALA A 20 21.82 16.25 -29.74
C ALA A 20 20.67 16.55 -28.76
N THR A 21 20.03 15.43 -28.41
CA THR A 21 19.33 15.15 -27.12
C THR A 21 17.86 15.57 -27.16
N SER A 22 16.86 14.72 -26.95
CA SER A 22 16.80 13.35 -26.42
C SER A 22 15.41 12.78 -26.70
N ALA A 23 15.35 11.47 -26.91
CA ALA A 23 14.14 10.68 -26.74
C ALA A 23 13.46 10.96 -25.38
N PRO A 24 12.13 10.82 -25.25
CA PRO A 24 11.55 10.63 -23.94
C PRO A 24 12.01 9.25 -23.43
N SER A 25 13.06 9.26 -22.60
CA SER A 25 13.37 8.17 -21.70
C SER A 25 12.10 7.80 -20.94
N ALA A 26 11.61 6.58 -21.17
CA ALA A 26 10.85 5.86 -20.15
C ALA A 26 11.80 5.65 -18.97
N ALA A 27 11.84 6.64 -18.08
CA ALA A 27 12.47 6.52 -16.78
C ALA A 27 11.69 5.44 -16.03
N THR A 28 12.31 4.28 -15.87
CA THR A 28 11.91 3.28 -14.89
C THR A 28 12.18 3.88 -13.52
N ASP A 29 11.21 4.60 -12.97
CA ASP A 29 11.23 5.04 -11.57
C ASP A 29 11.21 3.81 -10.65
N HIS A 30 12.36 3.50 -10.08
CA HIS A 30 12.55 2.49 -9.06
C HIS A 30 12.10 3.03 -7.68
N ASN A 31 10.79 3.28 -7.50
CA ASN A 31 10.14 3.26 -6.18
C ASN A 31 8.60 3.32 -6.31
N ALA A 32 8.01 2.45 -7.12
CA ALA A 32 6.58 2.23 -7.02
C ALA A 32 6.32 1.49 -5.70
N GLN A 33 5.92 2.21 -4.64
CA GLN A 33 5.37 1.57 -3.46
C GLN A 33 4.12 0.81 -3.92
N SER A 34 4.24 -0.52 -4.02
CA SER A 34 3.09 -1.37 -4.26
C SER A 34 2.17 -1.28 -3.06
N HIS A 35 0.88 -1.15 -3.32
CA HIS A 35 -0.15 -1.09 -2.30
C HIS A 35 -1.04 -2.32 -2.41
N LEU A 36 -1.48 -2.85 -1.26
CA LEU A 36 -2.42 -3.96 -1.14
C LEU A 36 -3.80 -3.40 -0.83
N LYS A 37 -4.79 -3.76 -1.62
CA LYS A 37 -6.21 -3.50 -1.34
C LYS A 37 -6.75 -4.68 -0.57
N LEU A 38 -7.24 -4.42 0.64
CA LEU A 38 -7.74 -5.45 1.53
C LEU A 38 -9.20 -5.17 1.88
N THR A 39 -9.94 -6.24 2.14
CA THR A 39 -11.23 -6.17 2.83
C THR A 39 -11.02 -6.63 4.26
N VAL A 40 -11.44 -5.82 5.22
CA VAL A 40 -11.42 -6.16 6.65
C VAL A 40 -12.84 -6.15 7.15
N GLU A 41 -13.25 -7.25 7.78
CA GLU A 41 -14.61 -7.42 8.30
C GLU A 41 -14.61 -7.65 9.81
N PHE A 42 -15.60 -7.08 10.49
CA PHE A 42 -15.85 -7.21 11.92
C PHE A 42 -17.26 -7.71 12.16
N THR A 43 -17.38 -8.76 12.97
CA THR A 43 -18.67 -9.35 13.35
C THR A 43 -18.67 -9.78 14.83
N GLY A 44 -19.82 -10.22 15.33
CA GLY A 44 -19.97 -10.61 16.74
C GLY A 44 -19.95 -9.40 17.69
N GLY A 45 -20.37 -8.23 17.20
CA GLY A 45 -20.42 -6.99 17.97
C GLY A 45 -19.11 -6.20 17.95
N LEU A 46 -18.06 -6.67 17.27
CA LEU A 46 -16.79 -5.95 17.14
C LEU A 46 -16.91 -4.69 16.28
N GLU A 47 -17.86 -4.66 15.35
CA GLU A 47 -18.12 -3.52 14.47
C GLU A 47 -18.37 -2.21 15.25
N ILE A 48 -18.88 -2.28 16.49
CA ILE A 48 -19.10 -1.11 17.34
C ILE A 48 -17.81 -0.34 17.63
N LEU A 49 -16.67 -1.05 17.70
CA LEU A 49 -15.35 -0.45 17.96
C LEU A 49 -14.83 0.34 16.76
N PHE A 50 -15.38 0.07 15.57
CA PHE A 50 -14.96 0.58 14.27
C PHE A 50 -16.07 1.41 13.60
N ASN A 51 -16.65 2.35 14.34
CA ASN A 51 -17.74 3.24 13.90
C ASN A 51 -19.04 2.52 13.51
N ASN A 52 -19.29 1.34 14.06
CA ASN A 52 -20.45 0.52 13.74
C ASN A 52 -20.50 0.10 12.26
N VAL A 53 -19.32 -0.02 11.63
CA VAL A 53 -19.12 -0.46 10.25
C VAL A 53 -18.55 -1.87 10.25
N SER A 54 -19.26 -2.81 9.65
CA SER A 54 -18.83 -4.22 9.63
C SER A 54 -17.80 -4.53 8.54
N ARG A 55 -17.71 -3.73 7.47
CA ARG A 55 -16.80 -3.99 6.34
C ARG A 55 -16.02 -2.72 5.97
N HIS A 56 -14.70 -2.82 6.00
CA HIS A 56 -13.78 -1.76 5.60
C HIS A 56 -12.97 -2.19 4.39
N ARG A 57 -12.91 -1.34 3.36
CA ARG A 57 -11.94 -1.48 2.27
C ARG A 57 -10.78 -0.56 2.56
N ILE A 58 -9.59 -1.13 2.76
CA ILE A 58 -8.39 -0.39 3.13
C ILE A 58 -7.29 -0.63 2.11
N THR A 59 -6.34 0.29 2.10
CA THR A 59 -5.15 0.20 1.27
C THR A 59 -3.92 0.28 2.16
N LEU A 60 -3.11 -0.76 2.19
CA LEU A 60 -1.86 -0.81 2.95
C LEU A 60 -0.66 -0.77 2.00
N PRO A 61 0.51 -0.30 2.43
CA PRO A 61 1.75 -0.55 1.68
C PRO A 61 2.00 -2.06 1.63
N ALA A 62 2.49 -2.59 0.52
CA ALA A 62 2.81 -4.01 0.38
C ALA A 62 4.05 -4.43 1.18
N THR A 63 4.85 -3.45 1.58
CA THR A 63 6.06 -3.66 2.36
C THR A 63 6.06 -2.74 3.57
N MET A 64 6.41 -3.26 4.73
CA MET A 64 6.51 -2.45 5.94
C MET A 64 7.65 -1.43 5.81
N PRO A 65 7.45 -0.19 6.29
CA PRO A 65 8.54 0.75 6.38
C PRO A 65 9.63 0.16 7.30
N SER A 66 10.88 0.20 6.85
CA SER A 66 12.03 -0.37 7.57
C SER A 66 12.27 0.37 8.89
N SER A 67 11.52 0.01 9.93
CA SER A 67 11.67 0.57 11.27
C SER A 67 12.65 -0.27 12.09
N SER A 68 13.92 -0.29 11.70
CA SER A 68 15.00 -0.47 12.68
C SER A 68 16.31 0.09 12.13
N ALA A 69 16.66 1.28 12.61
CA ALA A 69 18.01 1.77 12.65
C ALA A 69 18.80 0.97 13.70
N THR A 70 19.16 -0.26 13.38
CA THR A 70 20.18 -1.02 14.13
C THR A 70 21.15 -1.57 13.12
N THR A 71 22.21 -0.80 12.93
CA THR A 71 23.55 -1.25 12.51
C THR A 71 23.59 -2.20 11.30
N GLN A 72 23.71 -1.59 10.11
CA GLN A 72 24.60 -2.04 9.04
C GLN A 72 24.43 -3.50 8.58
N THR A 73 23.51 -3.74 7.62
CA THR A 73 23.67 -4.55 6.39
C THR A 73 22.32 -4.71 5.69
N SER A 74 22.16 -4.05 4.53
CA SER A 74 21.00 -4.07 3.62
C SER A 74 19.62 -3.57 4.12
N PRO A 75 18.92 -2.70 3.36
CA PRO A 75 17.51 -2.40 3.60
C PRO A 75 16.70 -3.68 3.42
N SER A 76 16.32 -4.32 4.54
CA SER A 76 15.51 -5.53 4.53
C SER A 76 14.05 -5.11 4.37
N VAL A 77 13.60 -5.01 3.12
CA VAL A 77 12.20 -4.80 2.78
C VAL A 77 11.41 -6.02 3.25
N LYS A 78 10.56 -5.85 4.27
CA LYS A 78 9.70 -6.93 4.77
C LYS A 78 8.28 -6.78 4.22
N PRO A 79 7.64 -7.89 3.80
CA PRO A 79 6.24 -7.86 3.36
C PRO A 79 5.32 -7.46 4.52
N THR A 80 4.20 -6.82 4.19
CA THR A 80 3.20 -6.43 5.18
C THR A 80 2.45 -7.66 5.70
N THR A 81 2.36 -7.79 7.03
CA THR A 81 1.74 -8.96 7.66
C THR A 81 0.42 -8.63 8.35
N VAL A 82 -0.34 -9.67 8.75
CA VAL A 82 -1.55 -9.51 9.58
C VAL A 82 -1.25 -8.80 10.91
N GLY A 83 -0.09 -9.06 11.53
CA GLY A 83 0.35 -8.35 12.72
C GLY A 83 0.54 -6.85 12.50
N TYR A 84 1.02 -6.44 11.32
CA TYR A 84 1.07 -5.01 10.95
C TYR A 84 -0.34 -4.45 10.72
N LEU A 85 -1.21 -5.20 10.04
CA LEU A 85 -2.61 -4.82 9.85
C LEU A 85 -3.30 -4.55 11.19
N ILE A 86 -3.16 -5.42 12.19
CA ILE A 86 -3.78 -5.22 13.52
C ILE A 86 -3.31 -3.91 14.14
N LYS A 87 -2.00 -3.61 14.11
CA LYS A 87 -1.46 -2.33 14.60
C LYS A 87 -2.05 -1.13 13.83
N TRP A 88 -2.10 -1.25 12.51
CA TRP A 88 -2.66 -0.20 11.65
C TRP A 88 -4.15 0.04 11.95
N LEU A 89 -4.94 -1.01 12.18
CA LEU A 89 -6.36 -0.91 12.54
C LEU A 89 -6.55 -0.16 13.87
N LEU A 90 -5.74 -0.47 14.88
CA LEU A 90 -5.77 0.22 16.18
C LEU A 90 -5.47 1.71 16.05
N GLU A 91 -4.53 2.08 15.18
CA GLU A 91 -4.10 3.47 15.01
C GLU A 91 -5.05 4.30 14.13
N ASN A 92 -5.70 3.67 13.14
CA ASN A 92 -6.43 4.38 12.08
C ASN A 92 -7.96 4.21 12.14
N LEU A 93 -8.43 3.01 12.50
CA LEU A 93 -9.87 2.67 12.43
C LEU A 93 -10.54 2.51 13.79
N LEU A 94 -9.82 2.06 14.83
CA LEU A 94 -10.39 1.93 16.17
C LEU A 94 -10.75 3.33 16.73
N ARG A 95 -12.03 3.56 17.02
CA ARG A 95 -12.51 4.84 17.59
C ARG A 95 -13.03 4.72 19.01
N ASP A 96 -13.41 3.51 19.42
CA ASP A 96 -13.86 3.29 20.78
C ASP A 96 -12.66 3.25 21.74
N PRO A 97 -12.74 3.91 22.92
CA PRO A 97 -11.67 3.88 23.91
C PRO A 97 -11.39 2.49 24.48
N ARG A 98 -12.34 1.55 24.39
CA ARG A 98 -12.23 0.17 24.91
C ARG A 98 -11.41 -0.74 24.01
N LYS A 99 -10.18 -0.34 23.70
CA LYS A 99 -9.25 -1.10 22.85
C LYS A 99 -9.00 -2.53 23.35
N GLU A 100 -9.11 -2.74 24.66
CA GLU A 100 -8.94 -4.02 25.34
C GLU A 100 -10.01 -5.05 24.97
N LEU A 101 -11.13 -4.63 24.36
CA LEU A 101 -12.12 -5.53 23.79
C LEU A 101 -11.66 -6.17 22.47
N PHE A 102 -10.65 -5.57 21.82
CA PHE A 102 -10.08 -6.08 20.57
C PHE A 102 -8.67 -6.67 20.75
N VAL A 103 -7.79 -6.02 21.53
CA VAL A 103 -6.38 -6.42 21.73
C VAL A 103 -5.99 -6.40 23.20
N VAL A 104 -5.29 -7.44 23.66
CA VAL A 104 -4.71 -7.56 25.01
C VAL A 104 -3.25 -7.97 24.88
N ASP A 105 -2.36 -7.37 25.67
CA ASP A 105 -0.90 -7.64 25.64
C ASP A 105 -0.25 -7.57 24.24
N GLY A 106 -0.81 -6.74 23.36
CA GLY A 106 -0.30 -6.55 22.00
C GLY A 106 -0.72 -7.61 20.98
N THR A 107 -1.59 -8.55 21.38
CA THR A 107 -2.16 -9.61 20.54
C THR A 107 -3.68 -9.53 20.53
N VAL A 108 -4.32 -10.12 19.50
CA VAL A 108 -5.78 -10.21 19.40
C VAL A 108 -6.32 -10.87 20.67
N ARG A 109 -7.36 -10.25 21.26
CA ARG A 109 -7.95 -10.71 22.51
C ARG A 109 -8.45 -12.16 22.38
N PRO A 110 -8.18 -13.05 23.35
CA PRO A 110 -8.79 -14.38 23.38
C PRO A 110 -10.32 -14.32 23.28
N GLY A 111 -10.88 -15.23 22.48
CA GLY A 111 -12.31 -15.23 22.14
C GLY A 111 -12.66 -14.37 20.92
N ILE A 112 -11.67 -13.89 20.18
CA ILE A 112 -11.84 -13.39 18.80
C ILE A 112 -11.19 -14.40 17.87
N LEU A 113 -11.95 -14.91 16.91
CA LEU A 113 -11.45 -15.73 15.81
C LEU A 113 -11.04 -14.82 14.65
N VAL A 114 -9.92 -15.13 14.02
CA VAL A 114 -9.44 -14.42 12.83
C VAL A 114 -9.43 -15.39 11.65
N LEU A 115 -10.10 -15.03 10.57
CA LEU A 115 -10.10 -15.78 9.33
C LEU A 115 -9.39 -14.99 8.24
N ILE A 116 -8.57 -15.68 7.45
CA ILE A 116 -7.89 -15.16 6.26
C ILE A 116 -8.49 -15.89 5.06
N ASN A 117 -9.25 -15.19 4.22
CA ASN A 117 -9.97 -15.78 3.09
C ASN A 117 -10.80 -17.01 3.47
N ASP A 118 -11.57 -16.89 4.57
CA ASP A 118 -12.42 -17.94 5.16
C ASP A 118 -11.65 -19.15 5.75
N ALA A 119 -10.32 -19.11 5.79
CA ALA A 119 -9.47 -20.10 6.45
C ALA A 119 -9.03 -19.63 7.85
N ASP A 120 -8.89 -20.56 8.79
CA ASP A 120 -8.41 -20.28 10.15
C ASP A 120 -6.96 -19.77 10.12
N TRP A 121 -6.71 -18.59 10.69
CA TRP A 121 -5.39 -17.96 10.67
C TRP A 121 -4.30 -18.78 11.35
N GLU A 122 -4.65 -19.68 12.28
CA GLU A 122 -3.69 -20.55 12.98
C GLU A 122 -2.96 -21.47 11.98
N LEU A 123 -3.62 -21.81 10.87
CA LEU A 123 -3.07 -22.64 9.80
C LEU A 123 -2.28 -21.82 8.76
N GLU A 124 -2.51 -20.51 8.71
CA GLU A 124 -1.92 -19.58 7.74
C GLU A 124 -0.69 -18.85 8.31
N GLY A 125 -0.35 -19.07 9.58
CA GLY A 125 0.81 -18.44 10.23
C GLY A 125 0.47 -17.18 11.04
N GLU A 126 -0.79 -17.01 11.42
CA GLU A 126 -1.27 -16.02 12.39
C GLU A 126 -0.82 -14.59 12.05
N ASP A 127 -0.15 -13.92 12.98
CA ASP A 127 0.34 -12.54 12.86
C ASP A 127 1.45 -12.38 11.80
N LYS A 128 2.07 -13.49 11.38
CA LYS A 128 3.17 -13.53 10.41
C LYS A 128 2.71 -13.77 8.99
N TYR A 129 1.42 -14.07 8.77
CA TYR A 129 0.89 -14.23 7.41
C TYR A 129 1.17 -12.97 6.58
N GLU A 130 1.79 -13.16 5.42
CA GLU A 130 2.09 -12.10 4.46
C GLU A 130 0.84 -11.77 3.65
N LEU A 131 0.29 -10.57 3.86
CA LEU A 131 -0.92 -10.11 3.21
C LEU A 131 -0.71 -9.97 1.70
N LYS A 132 -1.75 -10.34 0.95
CA LYS A 132 -1.80 -10.28 -0.51
C LYS A 132 -2.91 -9.32 -0.96
N ASP A 133 -2.77 -8.85 -2.19
CA ASP A 133 -3.79 -7.97 -2.77
C ASP A 133 -5.10 -8.75 -2.93
N GLY A 134 -6.20 -8.14 -2.48
CA GLY A 134 -7.53 -8.73 -2.52
C GLY A 134 -7.90 -9.62 -1.34
N ASP A 135 -7.01 -9.82 -0.35
CA ASP A 135 -7.34 -10.64 0.82
C ASP A 135 -8.53 -10.10 1.60
N ASN A 136 -9.30 -11.02 2.15
CA ASN A 136 -10.35 -10.78 3.12
C ASN A 136 -9.92 -11.24 4.51
N ILE A 137 -9.88 -10.32 5.47
CA ILE A 137 -9.52 -10.59 6.86
C ILE A 137 -10.75 -10.36 7.73
N LEU A 138 -11.31 -11.43 8.31
CA LEU A 138 -12.52 -11.37 9.13
C LEU A 138 -12.17 -11.60 10.61
N PHE A 139 -12.58 -10.66 11.47
CA PHE A 139 -12.52 -10.78 12.92
C PHE A 139 -13.92 -11.06 13.47
N VAL A 140 -14.07 -12.16 14.22
CA VAL A 140 -15.34 -12.61 14.81
C VAL A 140 -15.18 -12.73 16.32
N SER A 141 -15.90 -11.92 17.10
CA SER A 141 -15.99 -12.15 18.54
C SER A 141 -16.92 -13.33 18.82
N THR A 142 -16.39 -14.38 19.45
CA THR A 142 -17.16 -15.56 19.90
C THR A 142 -17.55 -15.47 21.36
N LEU A 143 -17.10 -14.42 22.08
CA LEU A 143 -17.26 -14.30 23.53
C LEU A 143 -18.32 -13.27 23.98
N HIS A 144 -19.12 -12.70 23.07
CA HIS A 144 -20.12 -11.66 23.39
C HIS A 144 -21.57 -12.06 23.04
N GLY A 145 -21.96 -13.29 23.40
CA GLY A 145 -23.34 -13.77 23.28
C GLY A 145 -23.92 -14.12 24.65
N GLY A 146 -24.51 -13.13 25.32
CA GLY A 146 -25.34 -13.27 26.52
C GLY A 146 -26.44 -12.22 26.51
#